data_AF-A0A2M7Z148-F1
#
_entry.id   AF-A0A2M7Z148-F1
#
_cell.length_a   1.000
_cell.length_b   1.000
_cell.length_c   1.000
_cell.angle_alpha   90.00
_cell.angle_beta   90.00
_cell.angle_gamma   90.00
#
_symmetry.space_group_name_H-M   'P 1'
#
loop_
_entity.id
_entity.type
_entity.pdbx_description
1 polymer ?
#
loop_
_entity_poly.entity_id
_entity_poly.type
_entity_poly.pdbx_seq_one_letter_code
_entity_poly.pdbx_strand_id
1 'polypeptide(L)'
;NSSSGKFNWRGTLPSSTRGWGYTIEQLEAWWAEGRIATKRDGTPRMDGLIVYLDEKAGQAPQTIWQDLSRVTNTGSERLGYPTQKPEALLERILKASSNEGDLVADFFCGSGTTAAVAEKLGRKWIATDLGKFGIHTTRKRLIQIQRELKSTGKPFRAFEVLNLGRYERQAYLNVSGRLTGKQKEQALARKEQEFRDLILKAYRAEPLQSRSGVSPLSSRSDFFHGKQGGRLVVVGPINLPVGRLFVEEVITECRKRGASRVDVLAFEFEMGLFPAVLDEAKQKGIDLAPKTIPPEVFDKRAVEKGQVRFHDVAYIEVTPRFDKQDKLALTVELTDFSVYYSQGLVDSIAAELKEGKSEVVCELGKLIKISKDKQGVVTRDVLTKQWTDWVDYWAVDFNYESRKEIIKVERGTGLSGVQGHLPGLEPAQRELDLPANDFEERWTGAYIFENEWQSFRTRQCRDLELTTASHTYPKPGRYIIAVKVIDIFGNDTMTLLPITVG
;
A
#
# COMPACT_ATOMS: atom_id res chain seq x y z
N ASN A 1 -32.12 -42.11 33.47
CA ASN A 1 -31.91 -40.91 34.31
C ASN A 1 -30.88 -41.17 35.40
N SER A 2 -29.60 -41.19 35.04
CA SER A 2 -28.47 -41.36 35.95
C SER A 2 -27.60 -40.11 35.90
N SER A 3 -28.09 -38.97 36.42
CA SER A 3 -27.39 -37.69 36.17
C SER A 3 -27.70 -36.57 37.17
N SER A 4 -28.16 -36.86 38.39
CA SER A 4 -28.34 -35.79 39.37
C SER A 4 -27.02 -35.38 40.06
N GLY A 5 -25.94 -36.18 39.93
CA GLY A 5 -24.72 -36.01 40.71
C GLY A 5 -24.97 -36.09 42.23
N LYS A 6 -26.17 -36.51 42.66
CA LYS A 6 -26.60 -36.58 44.07
C LYS A 6 -26.43 -37.99 44.60
N PHE A 7 -25.19 -38.37 44.86
CA PHE A 7 -24.87 -39.64 45.51
C PHE A 7 -23.85 -39.42 46.63
N ASN A 8 -23.93 -40.25 47.66
CA ASN A 8 -22.93 -40.27 48.71
C ASN A 8 -21.69 -40.98 48.18
N TRP A 9 -20.54 -40.32 48.21
CA TRP A 9 -19.27 -40.89 47.78
C TRP A 9 -18.21 -40.70 48.86
N ARG A 10 -17.66 -41.81 49.36
CA ARG A 10 -16.66 -41.88 50.45
C ARG A 10 -16.98 -40.94 51.64
N GLY A 11 -18.24 -40.91 52.05
CA GLY A 11 -18.72 -40.12 53.20
C GLY A 11 -19.06 -38.66 52.89
N THR A 12 -18.96 -38.23 51.62
CA THR A 12 -19.40 -36.89 51.20
C THR A 12 -20.67 -36.95 50.36
N LEU A 13 -21.72 -36.31 50.88
CA LEU A 13 -22.99 -36.12 50.20
C LEU A 13 -23.13 -34.65 49.75
N PRO A 14 -23.39 -34.37 48.46
CA PRO A 14 -23.62 -33.01 47.98
C PRO A 14 -24.83 -32.33 48.62
N SER A 15 -24.76 -31.01 48.82
CA SER A 15 -25.88 -30.21 49.33
C SER A 15 -27.07 -30.19 48.36
N SER A 16 -28.24 -29.70 48.78
CA SER A 16 -29.42 -29.58 47.91
C SER A 16 -29.15 -28.79 46.62
N THR A 17 -28.22 -27.82 46.65
CA THR A 17 -27.87 -26.96 45.51
C THR A 17 -26.65 -27.40 44.69
N ARG A 18 -25.89 -28.42 45.13
CA ARG A 18 -24.66 -28.88 44.43
C ARG A 18 -24.68 -30.37 44.14
N GLY A 19 -24.01 -30.83 43.10
CA GLY A 19 -23.87 -32.25 42.77
C GLY A 19 -22.45 -32.55 42.34
N TRP A 20 -22.07 -33.83 42.33
CA TRP A 20 -20.84 -34.26 41.69
C TRP A 20 -20.92 -33.99 40.18
N GLY A 21 -19.88 -33.36 39.63
CA GLY A 21 -19.76 -33.13 38.18
C GLY A 21 -19.25 -34.34 37.38
N TYR A 22 -18.97 -35.45 38.07
CA TYR A 22 -18.27 -36.63 37.54
C TYR A 22 -18.95 -37.91 38.04
N THR A 23 -18.71 -39.02 37.35
CA THR A 23 -19.24 -40.32 37.74
C THR A 23 -18.47 -40.92 38.92
N ILE A 24 -19.05 -41.91 39.61
CA ILE A 24 -18.38 -42.59 40.72
C ILE A 24 -17.07 -43.23 40.23
N GLU A 25 -17.06 -43.80 39.04
CA GLU A 25 -15.89 -44.47 38.45
C GLU A 25 -14.73 -43.48 38.26
N GLN A 26 -15.03 -42.27 37.75
CA GLN A 26 -14.03 -41.21 37.59
C GLN A 26 -13.49 -40.74 38.94
N LEU A 27 -14.36 -40.58 39.93
CA LEU A 27 -13.98 -40.17 41.28
C LEU A 27 -13.12 -41.23 41.98
N GLU A 28 -13.44 -42.51 41.84
CA GLU A 28 -12.63 -43.61 42.37
C GLU A 28 -11.26 -43.71 41.72
N ALA A 29 -11.16 -43.52 40.40
CA ALA A 29 -9.88 -43.48 39.70
C ALA A 29 -8.98 -42.35 40.23
N TRP A 30 -9.50 -41.12 40.32
CA TRP A 30 -8.76 -39.98 40.86
C TRP A 30 -8.46 -40.10 42.35
N TRP A 31 -9.31 -40.79 43.12
CA TRP A 31 -9.02 -41.11 44.51
C TRP A 31 -7.83 -42.05 44.64
N ALA A 32 -7.78 -43.10 43.83
CA ALA A 32 -6.64 -44.03 43.80
C ALA A 32 -5.34 -43.35 43.37
N GLU A 33 -5.43 -42.38 42.46
CA GLU A 33 -4.30 -41.55 42.01
C GLU A 33 -3.90 -40.44 43.00
N GLY A 34 -4.61 -40.28 44.13
CA GLY A 34 -4.32 -39.22 45.11
C GLY A 34 -4.65 -37.80 44.62
N ARG A 35 -5.52 -37.68 43.62
CA ARG A 35 -5.88 -36.40 42.96
C ARG A 35 -7.09 -35.72 43.60
N ILE A 36 -7.62 -36.23 44.70
CA ILE A 36 -8.77 -35.63 45.41
C ILE A 36 -8.30 -35.15 46.76
N ALA A 37 -8.30 -33.82 46.96
CA ALA A 37 -8.02 -33.22 48.25
C ALA A 37 -9.08 -33.63 49.27
N THR A 38 -8.64 -33.97 50.48
CA THR A 38 -9.50 -34.37 51.59
C THR A 38 -9.78 -33.20 52.54
N LYS A 39 -10.89 -33.27 53.27
CA LYS A 39 -11.15 -32.44 54.44
C LYS A 39 -10.31 -32.93 55.62
N ARG A 40 -10.36 -32.21 56.74
CA ARG A 40 -9.67 -32.59 57.99
C ARG A 40 -10.13 -33.94 58.55
N ASP A 41 -11.37 -34.33 58.27
CA ASP A 41 -11.95 -35.61 58.69
C ASP A 41 -11.61 -36.79 57.75
N GLY A 42 -10.78 -36.55 56.72
CA GLY A 42 -10.37 -37.55 55.74
C GLY A 42 -11.38 -37.78 54.60
N THR A 43 -12.57 -37.17 54.63
CA THR A 43 -13.56 -37.29 53.55
C THR A 43 -13.18 -36.43 52.34
N PRO A 44 -13.54 -36.82 51.10
CA PRO A 44 -13.21 -36.05 49.90
C PRO A 44 -13.87 -34.66 49.90
N ARG A 45 -13.17 -33.65 49.41
CA ARG A 45 -13.71 -32.33 49.15
C ARG A 45 -14.36 -32.28 47.77
N MET A 46 -15.58 -31.75 47.67
CA MET A 46 -16.31 -31.71 46.38
C MET A 46 -15.63 -30.87 45.29
N ASP A 47 -14.95 -29.80 45.68
CA ASP A 47 -14.11 -28.94 44.83
C ASP A 47 -12.62 -29.25 45.03
N GLY A 48 -12.30 -30.50 45.37
CA GLY A 48 -10.97 -30.97 45.74
C GLY A 48 -10.16 -31.60 44.61
N LEU A 49 -10.65 -31.62 43.36
CA LEU A 49 -9.88 -32.20 42.25
C LEU A 49 -8.59 -31.40 42.02
N ILE A 50 -7.46 -32.06 42.20
CA ILE A 50 -6.12 -31.53 41.97
C ILE A 50 -5.81 -31.69 40.48
N VAL A 51 -5.57 -30.55 39.83
CA VAL A 51 -5.19 -30.48 38.42
C VAL A 51 -3.82 -29.81 38.36
N TYR A 52 -2.83 -30.54 37.85
CA TYR A 52 -1.47 -30.02 37.67
C TYR A 52 -1.40 -29.08 36.47
N LEU A 53 -0.49 -28.12 36.53
CA LEU A 53 -0.41 -27.02 35.54
C LEU A 53 0.03 -27.52 34.16
N ASP A 54 0.92 -28.50 34.12
CA ASP A 54 1.45 -29.17 32.94
C ASP A 54 0.43 -30.08 32.24
N GLU A 55 -0.56 -30.60 32.97
CA GLU A 55 -1.64 -31.44 32.43
C GLU A 55 -2.80 -30.64 31.83
N LYS A 56 -2.90 -29.34 32.12
CA LYS A 56 -4.04 -28.51 31.73
C LYS A 56 -3.69 -27.62 30.54
N ALA A 57 -4.35 -27.84 29.41
CA ALA A 57 -4.24 -27.02 28.20
C ALA A 57 -4.76 -25.56 28.32
N GLY A 58 -5.02 -25.08 29.53
CA GLY A 58 -5.61 -23.76 29.80
C GLY A 58 -7.13 -23.73 29.67
N GLN A 59 -7.69 -22.51 29.66
CA GLN A 59 -9.10 -22.27 29.32
C GLN A 59 -9.17 -21.60 27.94
N ALA A 60 -10.16 -21.99 27.13
CA ALA A 60 -10.43 -21.29 25.87
C ALA A 60 -10.79 -19.81 26.15
N PRO A 61 -10.33 -18.86 25.31
CA PRO A 61 -10.70 -17.46 25.44
C PRO A 61 -12.22 -17.28 25.48
N GLN A 62 -12.71 -16.54 26.48
CA GLN A 62 -14.13 -16.18 26.59
C GLN A 62 -14.49 -15.02 25.66
N THR A 63 -15.76 -14.66 25.55
CA THR A 63 -16.21 -13.54 24.69
C THR A 63 -15.79 -12.16 25.22
N ILE A 64 -15.60 -12.02 26.54
CA ILE A 64 -15.23 -10.75 27.19
C ILE A 64 -13.81 -10.87 27.75
N TRP A 65 -12.90 -10.04 27.24
CA TRP A 65 -11.51 -9.99 27.70
C TRP A 65 -11.31 -8.76 28.58
N GLN A 66 -11.15 -8.99 29.88
CA GLN A 66 -10.92 -7.93 30.88
C GLN A 66 -9.44 -7.78 31.26
N ASP A 67 -8.61 -8.72 30.84
CA ASP A 67 -7.19 -8.81 31.17
C ASP A 67 -6.29 -8.01 30.20
N LEU A 68 -6.86 -7.50 29.11
CA LEU A 68 -6.15 -6.72 28.11
C LEU A 68 -6.30 -5.22 28.39
N SER A 69 -5.18 -4.57 28.72
CA SER A 69 -5.13 -3.14 28.99
C SER A 69 -5.08 -2.32 27.70
N ARG A 70 -5.62 -1.09 27.75
CA ARG A 70 -5.43 -0.09 26.70
C ARG A 70 -3.96 0.34 26.58
N VAL A 71 -3.58 0.87 25.42
CA VAL A 71 -2.26 1.49 25.23
C VAL A 71 -2.11 2.68 26.18
N THR A 72 -1.10 2.64 27.04
CA THR A 72 -0.83 3.71 28.02
C THR A 72 -0.05 4.86 27.38
N ASN A 73 -0.10 6.05 27.98
CA ASN A 73 0.59 7.24 27.44
C ASN A 73 2.11 7.09 27.36
N THR A 74 2.70 6.23 28.19
CA THR A 74 4.13 5.91 28.25
C THR A 74 4.45 4.51 27.69
N GLY A 75 3.48 3.85 27.05
CA GLY A 75 3.67 2.52 26.48
C GLY A 75 4.65 2.54 25.32
N SER A 76 5.56 1.56 25.28
CA SER A 76 6.58 1.45 24.22
C SER A 76 5.98 1.25 22.82
N GLU A 77 4.82 0.62 22.72
CA GLU A 77 4.09 0.45 21.45
C GLU A 77 3.37 1.72 20.98
N ARG A 78 3.30 2.79 21.79
CA ARG A 78 2.46 3.95 21.49
C ARG A 78 3.03 4.78 20.34
N LEU A 79 2.23 4.95 19.29
CA LEU A 79 2.57 5.78 18.12
C LEU A 79 1.94 7.18 18.15
N GLY A 80 1.06 7.45 19.13
CA GLY A 80 0.30 8.70 19.19
C GLY A 80 -0.90 8.74 18.22
N TYR A 81 -1.24 7.62 17.59
CA TYR A 81 -2.42 7.50 16.73
C TYR A 81 -3.70 7.41 17.59
N PRO A 82 -4.75 8.24 17.35
CA PRO A 82 -5.87 8.39 18.28
C PRO A 82 -6.61 7.11 18.66
N THR A 83 -6.78 6.18 17.72
CA THR A 83 -7.59 4.96 17.90
C THR A 83 -6.77 3.67 17.91
N GLN A 84 -5.47 3.77 18.22
CA GLN A 84 -4.55 2.64 18.26
C GLN A 84 -5.05 1.51 19.17
N LYS A 85 -5.08 0.28 18.65
CA LYS A 85 -5.33 -0.93 19.44
C LYS A 85 -4.03 -1.48 20.04
N PRO A 86 -4.06 -2.08 21.25
CA PRO A 86 -2.90 -2.71 21.88
C PRO A 86 -2.42 -3.94 21.10
N GLU A 87 -1.11 -4.16 21.01
CA GLU A 87 -0.54 -5.35 20.35
C GLU A 87 -1.03 -6.66 20.99
N ALA A 88 -1.11 -6.73 22.32
CA ALA A 88 -1.54 -7.94 23.03
C ALA A 88 -2.95 -8.42 22.64
N LEU A 89 -3.84 -7.49 22.27
CA LEU A 89 -5.17 -7.81 21.79
C LEU A 89 -5.11 -8.54 20.43
N LEU A 90 -4.36 -7.97 19.49
CA LEU A 90 -4.23 -8.52 18.15
C LEU A 90 -3.41 -9.81 18.17
N GLU A 91 -2.43 -9.93 19.07
CA GLU A 91 -1.63 -11.15 19.23
C GLU A 91 -2.51 -12.33 19.64
N ARG A 92 -3.43 -12.13 20.58
CA ARG A 92 -4.39 -13.15 21.00
C ARG A 92 -5.31 -13.57 19.84
N ILE A 93 -5.85 -12.60 19.10
CA ILE A 93 -6.73 -12.86 17.95
C ILE A 93 -5.98 -13.68 16.89
N LEU A 94 -4.79 -13.24 16.49
CA LEU A 94 -4.02 -13.91 15.43
C LEU A 94 -3.54 -15.30 15.84
N LYS A 95 -3.12 -15.52 17.10
CA LYS A 95 -2.76 -16.86 17.58
C LYS A 95 -3.96 -17.80 17.67
N ALA A 96 -5.15 -17.28 17.96
CA ALA A 96 -6.37 -18.08 18.05
C ALA A 96 -6.99 -18.42 16.68
N SER A 97 -6.65 -17.66 15.62
CA SER A 97 -7.36 -17.72 14.33
C SER A 97 -6.46 -18.03 13.13
N SER A 98 -5.14 -18.11 13.28
CA SER A 98 -4.22 -18.44 12.18
C SER A 98 -2.91 -19.06 12.64
N ASN A 99 -2.21 -19.69 11.70
CA ASN A 99 -0.88 -20.28 11.86
C ASN A 99 0.21 -19.38 11.28
N GLU A 100 1.47 -19.72 11.54
CA GLU A 100 2.61 -19.06 10.89
C GLU A 100 2.56 -19.26 9.37
N GLY A 101 2.90 -18.21 8.59
CA GLY A 101 2.84 -18.24 7.13
C GLY A 101 1.46 -17.96 6.52
N ASP A 102 0.38 -18.03 7.29
CA ASP A 102 -0.98 -17.69 6.84
C ASP A 102 -1.10 -16.21 6.47
N LEU A 103 -2.10 -15.89 5.64
CA LEU A 103 -2.41 -14.53 5.22
C LEU A 103 -3.48 -13.91 6.13
N VAL A 104 -3.16 -12.74 6.69
CA VAL A 104 -4.06 -11.93 7.52
C VAL A 104 -4.47 -10.68 6.74
N ALA A 105 -5.75 -10.31 6.73
CA ALA A 105 -6.20 -9.08 6.08
C ALA A 105 -6.87 -8.14 7.09
N ASP A 106 -6.49 -6.86 7.06
CA ASP A 106 -7.10 -5.79 7.85
C ASP A 106 -7.39 -4.58 6.94
N PHE A 107 -8.67 -4.36 6.64
CA PHE A 107 -9.08 -3.31 5.72
C PHE A 107 -9.32 -1.94 6.38
N PHE A 108 -9.03 -1.82 7.68
CA PHE A 108 -9.16 -0.60 8.47
C PHE A 108 -7.94 -0.45 9.40
N CYS A 109 -6.74 -0.54 8.82
CA CYS A 109 -5.55 -0.83 9.58
C CYS A 109 -5.11 0.31 10.53
N GLY A 110 -5.47 1.57 10.25
CA GLY A 110 -5.20 2.73 11.10
C GLY A 110 -3.72 2.86 11.48
N SER A 111 -3.40 2.55 12.75
CA SER A 111 -2.02 2.55 13.26
C SER A 111 -1.21 1.29 12.90
N GLY A 112 -1.77 0.38 12.12
CA GLY A 112 -1.09 -0.81 11.61
C GLY A 112 -0.85 -1.90 12.65
N THR A 113 -1.62 -1.94 13.74
CA THR A 113 -1.37 -2.91 14.83
C THR A 113 -1.51 -4.35 14.34
N THR A 114 -2.52 -4.65 13.53
CA THR A 114 -2.73 -6.01 12.98
C THR A 114 -1.56 -6.46 12.12
N ALA A 115 -1.13 -5.62 11.16
CA ALA A 115 0.01 -5.90 10.29
C ALA A 115 1.32 -6.06 11.10
N ALA A 116 1.56 -5.18 12.07
CA ALA A 116 2.73 -5.24 12.95
C ALA A 116 2.82 -6.54 13.73
N VAL A 117 1.71 -6.99 14.33
CA VAL A 117 1.67 -8.23 15.08
C VAL A 117 1.75 -9.44 14.14
N ALA A 118 1.09 -9.40 12.98
CA ALA A 118 1.20 -10.45 11.97
C ALA A 118 2.64 -10.66 11.51
N GLU A 119 3.38 -9.59 11.21
CA GLU A 119 4.80 -9.62 10.83
C GLU A 119 5.65 -10.24 11.95
N LYS A 120 5.50 -9.76 13.20
CA LYS A 120 6.23 -10.28 14.38
C LYS A 120 5.97 -11.77 14.62
N LEU A 121 4.78 -12.26 14.27
CA LEU A 121 4.37 -13.65 14.43
C LEU A 121 4.59 -14.49 13.14
N GLY A 122 5.32 -13.99 12.16
CA GLY A 122 5.69 -14.75 10.96
C GLY A 122 4.55 -14.98 9.94
N ARG A 123 3.43 -14.28 10.06
CA ARG A 123 2.29 -14.33 9.12
C ARG A 123 2.49 -13.34 7.96
N LYS A 124 1.86 -13.61 6.82
CA LYS A 124 1.72 -12.64 5.72
C LYS A 124 0.55 -11.71 6.04
N TRP A 125 0.55 -10.49 5.50
CA TRP A 125 -0.53 -9.57 5.76
C TRP A 125 -0.87 -8.69 4.55
N ILE A 126 -2.13 -8.28 4.47
CA ILE A 126 -2.64 -7.19 3.63
C ILE A 126 -3.30 -6.19 4.57
N ALA A 127 -2.90 -4.93 4.47
CA ALA A 127 -3.45 -3.86 5.29
C ALA A 127 -3.88 -2.70 4.40
N THR A 128 -5.11 -2.23 4.57
CA THR A 128 -5.62 -1.07 3.83
C THR A 128 -6.18 -0.02 4.78
N ASP A 129 -6.09 1.23 4.37
CA ASP A 129 -6.72 2.37 5.03
C ASP A 129 -7.02 3.44 3.97
N LEU A 130 -8.12 4.17 4.14
CA LEU A 130 -8.47 5.28 3.27
C LEU A 130 -7.60 6.53 3.57
N GLY A 131 -7.19 6.69 4.82
CA GLY A 131 -6.43 7.83 5.30
C GLY A 131 -4.94 7.68 5.03
N LYS A 132 -4.37 8.62 4.27
CA LYS A 132 -2.92 8.72 4.05
C LYS A 132 -2.13 8.67 5.37
N PHE A 133 -2.62 9.35 6.41
CA PHE A 133 -1.99 9.35 7.73
C PHE A 133 -1.92 7.95 8.37
N GLY A 134 -2.96 7.12 8.21
CA GLY A 134 -2.96 5.72 8.65
C GLY A 134 -1.91 4.89 7.91
N ILE A 135 -1.88 5.03 6.58
CA ILE A 135 -0.88 4.35 5.74
C ILE A 135 0.55 4.76 6.13
N HIS A 136 0.84 6.06 6.31
CA HIS A 136 2.17 6.52 6.73
C HIS A 136 2.56 6.02 8.12
N THR A 137 1.62 6.04 9.07
CA THR A 137 1.85 5.54 10.43
C THR A 137 2.16 4.04 10.41
N THR A 138 1.36 3.27 9.68
CA THR A 138 1.51 1.82 9.50
C THR A 138 2.83 1.47 8.82
N ARG A 139 3.16 2.15 7.72
CA ARG A 139 4.43 1.95 6.99
C ARG A 139 5.63 2.18 7.90
N LYS A 140 5.68 3.31 8.60
CA LYS A 140 6.79 3.64 9.50
C LYS A 140 6.94 2.61 10.62
N ARG A 141 5.82 2.13 11.18
CA ARG A 141 5.79 1.07 12.18
C ARG A 141 6.38 -0.24 11.64
N LEU A 142 5.97 -0.66 10.44
CA LEU A 142 6.44 -1.91 9.82
C LEU A 142 7.94 -1.87 9.47
N ILE A 143 8.42 -0.76 8.93
CA ILE A 143 9.86 -0.56 8.67
C ILE A 143 10.65 -0.73 9.98
N GLN A 144 10.17 -0.16 11.08
CA GLN A 144 10.83 -0.31 12.38
C GLN A 144 10.85 -1.76 12.87
N ILE A 145 9.76 -2.50 12.70
CA ILE A 145 9.68 -3.92 13.08
C ILE A 145 10.64 -4.77 12.23
N GLN A 146 10.69 -4.56 10.92
CA GLN A 146 11.64 -5.27 10.06
C GLN A 146 13.09 -5.03 10.48
N ARG A 147 13.43 -3.82 10.94
CA ARG A 147 14.77 -3.53 11.50
C ARG A 147 15.05 -4.32 12.76
N GLU A 148 14.09 -4.39 13.67
CA GLU A 148 14.21 -5.16 14.90
C GLU A 148 14.41 -6.65 14.59
N LEU A 149 13.62 -7.20 13.65
CA LEU A 149 13.77 -8.57 13.17
C LEU A 149 15.15 -8.80 12.53
N LYS A 150 15.59 -7.91 11.64
CA LYS A 150 16.92 -7.98 11.02
C LYS A 150 18.04 -7.94 12.06
N SER A 151 17.97 -7.03 13.03
CA SER A 151 18.98 -6.89 14.10
C SER A 151 19.08 -8.12 15.01
N THR A 152 17.99 -8.88 15.12
CA THR A 152 17.90 -10.10 15.92
C THR A 152 18.11 -11.37 15.09
N GLY A 153 18.50 -11.24 13.82
CA GLY A 153 18.73 -12.39 12.92
C GLY A 153 17.47 -13.15 12.54
N LYS A 154 16.28 -12.56 12.76
CA LYS A 154 15.00 -13.18 12.39
C LYS A 154 14.64 -12.86 10.93
N PRO A 155 13.97 -13.79 10.24
CA PRO A 155 13.48 -13.53 8.90
C PRO A 155 12.44 -12.40 8.93
N PHE A 156 12.46 -11.56 7.90
CA PHE A 156 11.48 -10.50 7.65
C PHE A 156 11.17 -10.49 6.16
N ARG A 157 10.03 -9.93 5.77
CA ARG A 157 9.58 -9.90 4.36
C ARG A 157 9.51 -8.47 3.87
N ALA A 158 9.95 -8.20 2.64
CA ALA A 158 9.67 -6.92 2.00
C ALA A 158 8.15 -6.71 1.88
N PHE A 159 7.70 -5.47 2.02
CA PHE A 159 6.31 -5.10 1.77
C PHE A 159 6.25 -3.92 0.79
N GLU A 160 5.14 -3.85 0.07
CA GLU A 160 4.85 -2.79 -0.86
C GLU A 160 3.67 -1.95 -0.36
N VAL A 161 3.65 -0.67 -0.74
CA VAL A 161 2.49 0.19 -0.50
C VAL A 161 1.87 0.54 -1.83
N LEU A 162 0.72 -0.06 -2.08
CA LEU A 162 -0.07 0.14 -3.28
C LEU A 162 -1.11 1.23 -3.02
N ASN A 163 -1.12 2.25 -3.88
CA ASN A 163 -2.23 3.21 -3.93
C ASN A 163 -3.27 2.68 -4.92
N LEU A 164 -4.34 2.07 -4.40
CA LEU A 164 -5.49 1.73 -5.21
C LEU A 164 -6.22 3.03 -5.56
N GLY A 165 -6.39 3.25 -6.87
CA GLY A 165 -6.68 4.55 -7.44
C GLY A 165 -7.71 5.42 -6.71
N ARG A 166 -7.45 6.72 -6.67
CA ARG A 166 -8.36 7.75 -6.11
C ARG A 166 -9.82 7.57 -6.55
N TYR A 167 -10.69 7.20 -5.61
CA TYR A 167 -12.14 6.95 -5.78
C TYR A 167 -12.96 8.15 -6.26
N GLU A 168 -12.39 9.36 -6.22
CA GLU A 168 -12.97 10.59 -6.78
C GLU A 168 -13.42 10.39 -8.24
N ARG A 169 -12.73 9.50 -8.97
CA ARG A 169 -12.98 9.12 -10.36
C ARG A 169 -14.27 8.33 -10.59
N GLN A 170 -14.62 7.42 -9.67
CA GLN A 170 -15.82 6.58 -9.78
C GLN A 170 -17.10 7.42 -9.69
N ALA A 171 -17.09 8.49 -8.90
CA ALA A 171 -18.21 9.42 -8.82
C ALA A 171 -18.52 10.07 -10.19
N TYR A 172 -17.50 10.34 -11.01
CA TYR A 172 -17.68 10.99 -12.30
C TYR A 172 -18.25 10.03 -13.36
N LEU A 173 -17.78 8.78 -13.39
CA LEU A 173 -18.21 7.77 -14.38
C LEU A 173 -19.47 6.98 -13.98
N ASN A 174 -19.98 7.14 -12.76
CA ASN A 174 -21.19 6.46 -12.31
C ASN A 174 -22.41 6.91 -13.12
N VAL A 175 -23.01 5.98 -13.87
CA VAL A 175 -24.27 6.21 -14.57
C VAL A 175 -25.41 5.64 -13.72
N SER A 176 -26.16 6.51 -13.06
CA SER A 176 -27.31 6.11 -12.23
C SER A 176 -28.52 5.75 -13.09
N GLY A 177 -29.24 4.69 -12.71
CA GLY A 177 -30.52 4.30 -13.31
C GLY A 177 -30.53 2.91 -13.98
N ARG A 178 -31.73 2.34 -14.15
CA ARG A 178 -31.94 1.13 -14.98
C ARG A 178 -31.85 1.50 -16.46
N LEU A 179 -30.63 1.48 -17.00
CA LEU A 179 -30.39 1.68 -18.44
C LEU A 179 -30.17 0.34 -19.14
N THR A 180 -30.55 0.27 -20.41
CA THR A 180 -30.17 -0.86 -21.28
C THR A 180 -28.68 -0.80 -21.62
N GLY A 181 -28.09 -1.93 -22.07
CA GLY A 181 -26.65 -2.02 -22.36
C GLY A 181 -26.13 -0.93 -23.30
N LYS A 182 -26.83 -0.67 -24.42
CA LYS A 182 -26.46 0.38 -25.39
C LYS A 182 -26.56 1.80 -24.81
N GLN A 183 -27.59 2.06 -24.00
CA GLN A 183 -27.77 3.36 -23.36
C GLN A 183 -26.69 3.61 -22.29
N LYS A 184 -26.30 2.57 -21.56
CA LYS A 184 -25.21 2.64 -20.58
C LYS A 184 -23.87 2.95 -21.26
N GLU A 185 -23.58 2.32 -22.39
CA GLU A 185 -22.37 2.57 -23.18
C GLU A 185 -22.30 4.02 -23.69
N GLN A 186 -23.39 4.53 -24.26
CA GLN A 186 -23.48 5.91 -24.72
C GLN A 186 -23.33 6.93 -23.58
N ALA A 187 -23.96 6.66 -22.44
CA ALA A 187 -23.86 7.52 -21.25
C ALA A 187 -22.43 7.54 -20.70
N LEU A 188 -21.73 6.39 -20.70
CA LEU A 188 -20.35 6.30 -20.27
C LEU A 188 -19.41 7.06 -21.23
N ALA A 189 -19.56 6.89 -22.54
CA ALA A 189 -18.76 7.59 -23.54
C ALA A 189 -18.93 9.11 -23.45
N ARG A 190 -20.16 9.59 -23.22
CA ARG A 190 -20.42 11.02 -22.98
C ARG A 190 -19.73 11.53 -21.73
N LYS A 191 -19.83 10.82 -20.61
CA LYS A 191 -19.15 11.19 -19.36
C LYS A 191 -17.63 11.18 -19.49
N GLU A 192 -17.09 10.26 -20.27
CA GLU A 192 -15.66 10.21 -20.56
C GLU A 192 -15.20 11.41 -21.38
N GLN A 193 -15.99 11.85 -22.37
CA GLN A 193 -15.73 13.09 -23.10
C GLN A 193 -15.81 14.33 -22.19
N GLU A 194 -16.88 14.45 -21.38
CA GLU A 194 -17.02 15.55 -20.41
C GLU A 194 -15.85 15.59 -19.41
N PHE A 195 -15.33 14.42 -19.03
CA PHE A 195 -14.14 14.32 -18.20
C PHE A 195 -12.89 14.81 -18.95
N ARG A 196 -12.65 14.37 -20.18
CA ARG A 196 -11.50 14.80 -20.98
C ARG A 196 -11.51 16.31 -21.18
N ASP A 197 -12.67 16.89 -21.50
CA ASP A 197 -12.83 18.34 -21.65
C ASP A 197 -12.49 19.10 -20.36
N LEU A 198 -12.90 18.57 -19.20
CA LEU A 198 -12.55 19.13 -17.90
C LEU A 198 -11.03 19.15 -17.70
N ILE A 199 -10.34 18.04 -17.98
CA ILE A 199 -8.88 17.94 -17.82
C ILE A 199 -8.17 18.88 -18.78
N LEU A 200 -8.57 18.93 -20.06
CA LEU A 200 -7.96 19.83 -21.05
C LEU A 200 -8.15 21.29 -20.65
N LYS A 201 -9.34 21.67 -20.17
CA LYS A 201 -9.61 23.01 -19.67
C LYS A 201 -8.72 23.35 -18.47
N ALA A 202 -8.59 22.43 -17.50
CA ALA A 202 -7.72 22.62 -16.34
C ALA A 202 -6.24 22.73 -16.72
N TYR A 203 -5.81 21.96 -17.74
CA TYR A 203 -4.46 22.00 -18.28
C TYR A 203 -4.19 23.21 -19.19
N ARG A 204 -5.24 23.93 -19.60
CA ARG A 204 -5.21 25.02 -20.59
C ARG A 204 -4.73 24.53 -21.97
N ALA A 205 -5.15 23.33 -22.35
CA ALA A 205 -4.97 22.80 -23.69
C ALA A 205 -6.17 23.13 -24.57
N GLU A 206 -5.91 23.44 -25.84
CA GLU A 206 -6.93 23.57 -26.88
C GLU A 206 -7.39 22.17 -27.30
N PRO A 207 -8.69 21.84 -27.21
CA PRO A 207 -9.20 20.54 -27.66
C PRO A 207 -8.97 20.31 -29.15
N LEU A 208 -8.57 19.09 -29.52
CA LEU A 208 -8.51 18.68 -30.92
C LEU A 208 -9.90 18.22 -31.37
N GLN A 209 -10.44 18.84 -32.42
CA GLN A 209 -11.74 18.44 -32.97
C GLN A 209 -11.63 17.04 -33.61
N SER A 210 -12.51 16.12 -33.18
CA SER A 210 -12.68 14.82 -33.84
C SER A 210 -13.09 15.05 -35.29
N ARG A 211 -12.33 14.49 -36.23
CA ARG A 211 -12.61 14.60 -37.67
C ARG A 211 -13.67 13.62 -38.16
N SER A 212 -14.15 12.73 -37.29
CA SER A 212 -15.12 11.70 -37.63
C SER A 212 -16.26 11.72 -36.61
N GLY A 213 -17.48 12.03 -37.05
CA GLY A 213 -18.70 11.99 -36.23
C GLY A 213 -19.13 10.57 -35.83
N VAL A 214 -18.20 9.69 -35.48
CA VAL A 214 -18.39 8.29 -35.11
C VAL A 214 -17.81 8.07 -33.71
N SER A 215 -18.50 7.25 -32.91
CA SER A 215 -18.20 6.92 -31.52
C SER A 215 -16.69 6.72 -31.23
N PRO A 216 -16.15 7.28 -30.13
CA PRO A 216 -14.72 7.34 -29.81
C PRO A 216 -14.05 5.98 -29.54
N LEU A 217 -14.79 4.86 -29.59
CA LEU A 217 -14.23 3.54 -29.32
C LEU A 217 -13.60 2.84 -30.55
N SER A 218 -13.71 3.39 -31.76
CA SER A 218 -13.25 2.68 -32.98
C SER A 218 -12.48 3.50 -34.02
N SER A 219 -12.27 4.81 -33.81
CA SER A 219 -11.52 5.67 -34.73
C SER A 219 -10.09 5.88 -34.24
N ARG A 220 -9.10 5.30 -34.94
CA ARG A 220 -7.66 5.54 -34.74
C ARG A 220 -7.24 7.01 -34.95
N SER A 221 -8.14 7.86 -35.47
CA SER A 221 -7.88 9.29 -35.72
C SER A 221 -7.92 10.15 -34.44
N ASP A 222 -8.54 9.70 -33.35
CA ASP A 222 -8.84 10.53 -32.16
C ASP A 222 -7.97 10.20 -30.93
N PHE A 223 -6.77 9.68 -31.13
CA PHE A 223 -5.87 9.27 -30.03
C PHE A 223 -5.38 10.45 -29.16
N PHE A 224 -5.08 11.60 -29.78
CA PHE A 224 -4.69 12.83 -29.06
C PHE A 224 -5.90 13.71 -28.80
N HIS A 225 -5.96 14.28 -27.60
CA HIS A 225 -7.13 14.97 -27.09
C HIS A 225 -7.03 16.50 -27.20
N GLY A 226 -5.80 17.04 -27.15
CA GLY A 226 -5.59 18.48 -27.21
C GLY A 226 -4.22 18.89 -27.71
N LYS A 227 -3.98 20.20 -27.73
CA LYS A 227 -2.68 20.83 -28.01
C LYS A 227 -2.41 21.96 -27.02
N GLN A 228 -1.16 22.11 -26.63
CA GLN A 228 -0.70 23.24 -25.82
C GLN A 228 0.72 23.62 -26.21
N GLY A 229 0.95 24.88 -26.60
CA GLY A 229 2.31 25.40 -26.84
C GLY A 229 3.14 24.57 -27.83
N GLY A 230 2.51 24.02 -28.87
CA GLY A 230 3.16 23.16 -29.86
C GLY A 230 3.37 21.70 -29.44
N ARG A 231 2.92 21.30 -28.26
CA ARG A 231 2.88 19.89 -27.80
C ARG A 231 1.50 19.29 -28.06
N LEU A 232 1.46 18.03 -28.47
CA LEU A 232 0.23 17.24 -28.43
C LEU A 232 -0.07 16.86 -26.99
N VAL A 233 -1.36 16.76 -26.64
CA VAL A 233 -1.80 16.38 -25.29
C VAL A 233 -2.65 15.13 -25.38
N VAL A 234 -2.30 14.12 -24.60
CA VAL A 234 -3.09 12.91 -24.43
C VAL A 234 -3.46 12.75 -22.96
N VAL A 235 -4.74 12.53 -22.67
CA VAL A 235 -5.24 12.19 -21.34
C VAL A 235 -5.31 10.66 -21.27
N GLY A 236 -4.62 10.08 -20.30
CA GLY A 236 -4.62 8.65 -20.03
C GLY A 236 -5.97 8.13 -19.52
N PRO A 237 -6.13 6.81 -19.39
CA PRO A 237 -7.36 6.21 -18.92
C PRO A 237 -7.70 6.68 -17.49
N ILE A 238 -9.00 6.83 -17.22
CA ILE A 238 -9.48 7.32 -15.92
C ILE A 238 -9.28 6.25 -14.85
N ASN A 239 -9.61 5.00 -15.14
CA ASN A 239 -9.71 3.93 -14.15
C ASN A 239 -8.46 3.06 -14.03
N LEU A 240 -7.44 3.31 -14.86
CA LEU A 240 -6.23 2.50 -14.94
C LEU A 240 -5.01 3.42 -14.90
N PRO A 241 -3.88 2.98 -14.30
CA PRO A 241 -2.62 3.68 -14.47
C PRO A 241 -2.20 3.65 -15.94
N VAL A 242 -1.50 4.71 -16.39
CA VAL A 242 -0.84 4.70 -17.70
C VAL A 242 0.34 3.75 -17.64
N GLY A 243 0.26 2.65 -18.38
CA GLY A 243 1.31 1.65 -18.48
C GLY A 243 2.16 1.75 -19.75
N ARG A 244 3.16 0.87 -19.84
CA ARG A 244 4.15 0.83 -20.93
C ARG A 244 3.52 0.79 -22.31
N LEU A 245 2.58 -0.11 -22.53
CA LEU A 245 1.90 -0.29 -23.82
C LEU A 245 1.20 0.99 -24.29
N PHE A 246 0.58 1.73 -23.37
CA PHE A 246 -0.08 2.99 -23.69
C PHE A 246 0.94 4.02 -24.16
N VAL A 247 2.07 4.16 -23.46
CA VAL A 247 3.10 5.12 -23.85
C VAL A 247 3.79 4.75 -25.16
N GLU A 248 4.02 3.46 -25.43
CA GLU A 248 4.53 2.97 -26.72
C GLU A 248 3.57 3.31 -27.87
N GLU A 249 2.26 3.23 -27.62
CA GLU A 249 1.23 3.67 -28.57
C GLU A 249 1.29 5.20 -28.78
N VAL A 250 1.44 6.00 -27.71
CA VAL A 250 1.64 7.45 -27.80
C VAL A 250 2.84 7.80 -28.68
N ILE A 251 3.97 7.14 -28.46
CA ILE A 251 5.20 7.34 -29.24
C ILE A 251 4.95 6.98 -30.72
N THR A 252 4.29 5.85 -30.95
CA THR A 252 3.97 5.37 -32.31
C THR A 252 3.06 6.35 -33.05
N GLU A 253 2.02 6.86 -32.39
CA GLU A 253 1.09 7.84 -32.97
C GLU A 253 1.74 9.22 -33.17
N CYS A 254 2.66 9.63 -32.29
CA CYS A 254 3.48 10.84 -32.51
C CYS A 254 4.29 10.73 -33.80
N ARG A 255 4.99 9.61 -34.01
CA ARG A 255 5.79 9.38 -35.23
C ARG A 255 4.93 9.39 -36.49
N LYS A 256 3.77 8.73 -36.48
CA LYS A 256 2.84 8.71 -37.62
C LYS A 256 2.36 10.11 -37.99
N ARG A 257 2.15 10.98 -37.00
CA ARG A 257 1.67 12.36 -37.18
C ARG A 257 2.80 13.37 -37.40
N GLY A 258 4.06 12.95 -37.39
CA GLY A 258 5.22 13.84 -37.47
C GLY A 258 5.36 14.79 -36.28
N ALA A 259 4.78 14.45 -35.13
CA ALA A 259 4.88 15.24 -33.91
C ALA A 259 6.13 14.85 -33.11
N SER A 260 6.91 15.84 -32.71
CA SER A 260 8.14 15.65 -31.93
C SER A 260 7.96 15.94 -30.43
N ARG A 261 6.78 16.41 -29.99
CA ARG A 261 6.55 16.82 -28.59
C ARG A 261 5.16 16.42 -28.12
N VAL A 262 5.08 15.81 -26.94
CA VAL A 262 3.83 15.32 -26.35
C VAL A 262 3.80 15.42 -24.82
N ASP A 263 2.64 15.78 -24.28
CA ASP A 263 2.31 15.68 -22.86
C ASP A 263 1.35 14.52 -22.63
N VAL A 264 1.71 13.63 -21.70
CA VAL A 264 0.86 12.52 -21.27
C VAL A 264 0.32 12.85 -19.89
N LEU A 265 -0.98 13.14 -19.80
CA LEU A 265 -1.64 13.50 -18.54
C LEU A 265 -2.29 12.26 -17.94
N ALA A 266 -1.93 11.85 -16.73
CA ALA A 266 -2.54 10.70 -16.06
C ALA A 266 -2.72 10.93 -14.56
N PHE A 267 -3.71 10.30 -13.95
CA PHE A 267 -3.78 10.30 -12.47
C PHE A 267 -2.64 9.50 -11.86
N GLU A 268 -2.29 8.37 -12.50
CA GLU A 268 -1.28 7.42 -12.06
C GLU A 268 -0.53 6.87 -13.28
N PHE A 269 0.74 6.56 -13.09
CA PHE A 269 1.59 5.86 -14.04
C PHE A 269 2.03 4.52 -13.45
N GLU A 270 2.26 3.53 -14.30
CA GLU A 270 2.84 2.25 -13.92
C GLU A 270 4.20 2.45 -13.24
N MET A 271 4.46 1.68 -12.18
CA MET A 271 5.70 1.78 -11.42
C MET A 271 6.89 1.30 -12.26
N GLY A 272 8.01 2.04 -12.21
CA GLY A 272 9.21 1.73 -13.01
C GLY A 272 9.09 2.06 -14.50
N LEU A 273 8.00 2.71 -14.94
CA LEU A 273 7.80 3.13 -16.33
C LEU A 273 8.84 4.16 -16.81
N PHE A 274 9.28 5.04 -15.90
CA PHE A 274 10.28 6.07 -16.15
C PHE A 274 11.57 5.74 -15.37
N PRO A 275 12.77 6.06 -15.90
CA PRO A 275 13.04 6.88 -17.09
C PRO A 275 13.08 6.11 -18.42
N ALA A 276 13.05 4.77 -18.40
CA ALA A 276 13.31 3.94 -19.58
C ALA A 276 12.50 4.34 -20.82
N VAL A 277 11.20 4.62 -20.66
CA VAL A 277 10.34 5.01 -21.77
C VAL A 277 10.59 6.45 -22.25
N LEU A 278 11.09 7.34 -21.38
CA LEU A 278 11.53 8.69 -21.80
C LEU A 278 12.76 8.60 -22.70
N ASP A 279 13.72 7.74 -22.34
CA ASP A 279 14.92 7.52 -23.14
C ASP A 279 14.57 6.90 -24.50
N GLU A 280 13.66 5.93 -24.52
CA GLU A 280 13.15 5.34 -25.77
C GLU A 280 12.45 6.38 -26.65
N ALA A 281 11.58 7.23 -26.06
CA ALA A 281 10.92 8.32 -26.77
C ALA A 281 11.95 9.29 -27.36
N LYS A 282 12.97 9.67 -26.57
CA LYS A 282 14.05 10.57 -26.98
C LYS A 282 14.89 9.98 -28.13
N GLN A 283 15.23 8.70 -28.06
CA GLN A 283 15.90 7.98 -29.16
C GLN A 283 15.07 7.97 -30.45
N LYS A 284 13.74 7.94 -30.32
CA LYS A 284 12.78 8.04 -31.42
C LYS A 284 12.47 9.49 -31.84
N GLY A 285 13.19 10.48 -31.29
CA GLY A 285 13.04 11.90 -31.63
C GLY A 285 11.81 12.57 -31.02
N ILE A 286 11.25 12.02 -29.94
CA ILE A 286 10.05 12.51 -29.28
C ILE A 286 10.41 13.00 -27.88
N ASP A 287 10.16 14.28 -27.63
CA ASP A 287 10.14 14.90 -26.30
C ASP A 287 8.78 14.58 -25.65
N LEU A 288 8.78 13.56 -24.79
CA LEU A 288 7.61 13.11 -24.04
C LEU A 288 7.70 13.61 -22.59
N ALA A 289 6.64 14.26 -22.11
CA ALA A 289 6.54 14.73 -20.73
C ALA A 289 5.34 14.10 -20.01
N PRO A 290 5.57 13.22 -19.02
CA PRO A 290 4.49 12.66 -18.22
C PRO A 290 4.11 13.65 -17.11
N LYS A 291 2.81 13.92 -16.98
CA LYS A 291 2.27 14.83 -15.98
C LYS A 291 1.14 14.21 -15.17
N THR A 292 1.22 14.34 -13.85
CA THR A 292 0.19 13.90 -12.93
C THR A 292 -0.98 14.87 -12.92
N ILE A 293 -2.19 14.35 -13.12
CA ILE A 293 -3.46 15.07 -13.00
C ILE A 293 -3.75 15.27 -11.50
N PRO A 294 -3.82 16.52 -11.02
CA PRO A 294 -4.02 16.80 -9.61
C PRO A 294 -5.54 16.76 -9.27
N PRO A 295 -5.96 16.44 -8.03
CA PRO A 295 -7.38 16.30 -7.67
C PRO A 295 -8.18 17.61 -7.79
N GLU A 296 -7.51 18.76 -7.75
CA GLU A 296 -8.08 20.10 -7.86
C GLU A 296 -8.76 20.33 -9.23
N VAL A 297 -8.52 19.48 -10.23
CA VAL A 297 -9.26 19.49 -11.51
C VAL A 297 -10.77 19.33 -11.30
N PHE A 298 -11.19 18.71 -10.20
CA PHE A 298 -12.60 18.52 -9.86
C PHE A 298 -13.22 19.73 -9.14
N ASP A 299 -12.41 20.68 -8.66
CA ASP A 299 -12.91 21.95 -8.12
C ASP A 299 -13.05 22.99 -9.25
N LYS A 300 -14.29 23.29 -9.62
CA LYS A 300 -14.63 24.29 -10.65
C LYS A 300 -13.99 25.65 -10.35
N ARG A 301 -13.93 26.07 -9.07
CA ARG A 301 -13.37 27.37 -8.69
C ARG A 301 -11.86 27.40 -8.91
N ALA A 302 -11.17 26.30 -8.58
CA ALA A 302 -9.73 26.18 -8.79
C ALA A 302 -9.38 26.19 -10.29
N VAL A 303 -10.18 25.52 -11.12
CA VAL A 303 -10.02 25.52 -12.58
C VAL A 303 -10.24 26.92 -13.17
N GLU A 304 -11.32 27.59 -12.80
CA GLU A 304 -11.67 28.94 -13.30
C GLU A 304 -10.64 30.00 -12.89
N LYS A 305 -10.11 29.91 -11.66
CA LYS A 305 -9.02 30.78 -11.20
C LYS A 305 -7.65 30.39 -11.78
N GLY A 306 -7.58 29.32 -12.57
CA GLY A 306 -6.34 28.84 -13.17
C GLY A 306 -5.30 28.39 -12.14
N GLN A 307 -5.75 27.96 -10.95
CA GLN A 307 -4.93 27.53 -9.83
C GLN A 307 -4.49 26.07 -9.93
N VAL A 308 -5.07 25.30 -10.85
CA VAL A 308 -4.69 23.91 -11.10
C VAL A 308 -3.29 23.84 -11.72
N ARG A 309 -2.41 23.04 -11.13
CA ARG A 309 -1.03 22.84 -11.58
C ARG A 309 -0.77 21.36 -11.77
N PHE A 310 -0.41 20.99 -13.00
CA PHE A 310 -0.02 19.63 -13.33
C PHE A 310 1.46 19.45 -13.00
N HIS A 311 1.80 18.33 -12.38
CA HIS A 311 3.15 18.05 -11.88
C HIS A 311 3.86 17.09 -12.80
N ASP A 312 5.14 17.32 -13.08
CA ASP A 312 5.97 16.32 -13.73
C ASP A 312 6.16 15.12 -12.77
N VAL A 313 6.28 13.92 -13.32
CA VAL A 313 6.50 12.71 -12.53
C VAL A 313 7.87 12.80 -11.85
N ALA A 314 7.93 12.48 -10.55
CA ALA A 314 9.19 12.42 -9.82
C ALA A 314 10.13 11.39 -10.47
N TYR A 315 11.42 11.73 -10.57
CA TYR A 315 12.41 10.81 -11.12
C TYR A 315 13.60 10.68 -10.18
N ILE A 316 14.18 9.48 -10.20
CA ILE A 316 15.32 9.06 -9.38
C ILE A 316 16.51 8.94 -10.33
N GLU A 317 17.61 9.62 -10.00
CA GLU A 317 18.89 9.41 -10.66
C GLU A 317 19.80 8.57 -9.78
N VAL A 318 20.35 7.50 -10.37
CA VAL A 318 21.16 6.51 -9.67
C VAL A 318 22.38 6.20 -10.52
N THR A 319 23.55 6.18 -9.89
CA THR A 319 24.82 5.83 -10.53
C THR A 319 25.38 4.52 -9.97
N PRO A 320 25.59 3.47 -10.79
CA PRO A 320 26.34 2.30 -10.36
C PRO A 320 27.84 2.62 -10.36
N ARG A 321 28.54 2.23 -9.30
CA ARG A 321 29.97 2.42 -9.09
C ARG A 321 30.65 1.05 -8.97
N PHE A 322 31.25 0.60 -10.06
CA PHE A 322 31.97 -0.67 -10.11
C PHE A 322 33.26 -0.63 -9.28
N ASP A 323 33.55 -1.72 -8.58
CA ASP A 323 34.81 -1.85 -7.87
C ASP A 323 35.99 -2.00 -8.86
N LYS A 324 37.16 -1.44 -8.49
CA LYS A 324 38.34 -1.43 -9.36
C LYS A 324 39.11 -2.75 -9.35
N GLN A 325 38.98 -3.54 -8.28
CA GLN A 325 39.71 -4.78 -8.04
C GLN A 325 38.81 -5.99 -8.27
N ASP A 326 37.60 -5.98 -7.70
CA ASP A 326 36.61 -7.04 -7.87
C ASP A 326 35.61 -6.67 -8.99
N LYS A 327 35.79 -7.25 -10.17
CA LYS A 327 34.91 -7.02 -11.33
C LYS A 327 33.47 -7.49 -11.10
N LEU A 328 33.22 -8.29 -10.07
CA LEU A 328 31.90 -8.74 -9.68
C LEU A 328 31.23 -7.84 -8.63
N ALA A 329 31.95 -6.86 -8.10
CA ALA A 329 31.44 -5.97 -7.07
C ALA A 329 31.03 -4.60 -7.62
N LEU A 330 29.95 -4.04 -7.06
CA LEU A 330 29.55 -2.66 -7.29
C LEU A 330 28.85 -2.08 -6.06
N THR A 331 28.83 -0.75 -6.00
CA THR A 331 27.96 0.04 -5.12
C THR A 331 26.98 0.85 -5.95
N VAL A 332 25.83 1.18 -5.37
CA VAL A 332 24.81 2.00 -6.01
C VAL A 332 24.75 3.35 -5.28
N GLU A 333 24.85 4.45 -6.01
CA GLU A 333 24.80 5.80 -5.48
C GLU A 333 23.51 6.49 -5.92
N LEU A 334 22.70 6.97 -4.96
CA LEU A 334 21.56 7.84 -5.23
C LEU A 334 22.07 9.28 -5.42
N THR A 335 22.01 9.78 -6.65
CA THR A 335 22.64 11.05 -7.04
C THR A 335 21.67 12.22 -7.13
N ASP A 336 20.41 11.96 -7.49
CA ASP A 336 19.35 12.98 -7.48
C ASP A 336 17.98 12.35 -7.22
N PHE A 337 17.09 13.16 -6.63
CA PHE A 337 15.67 12.89 -6.54
C PHE A 337 14.91 14.18 -6.75
N SER A 338 14.31 14.30 -7.93
CA SER A 338 13.61 15.50 -8.35
C SER A 338 12.11 15.37 -8.11
N VAL A 339 11.56 16.32 -7.35
CA VAL A 339 10.18 16.32 -6.89
C VAL A 339 9.52 17.66 -7.21
N TYR A 340 8.43 17.64 -7.97
CA TYR A 340 7.71 18.87 -8.37
C TYR A 340 6.29 18.91 -7.80
N TYR A 341 6.15 18.85 -6.48
CA TYR A 341 4.85 19.12 -5.84
C TYR A 341 4.59 20.63 -5.78
N SER A 342 3.36 21.04 -6.10
CA SER A 342 2.87 22.39 -5.78
C SER A 342 1.50 22.27 -5.13
N GLN A 343 1.39 22.69 -3.87
CA GLN A 343 0.10 22.79 -3.17
C GLN A 343 -0.64 24.11 -3.49
N GLY A 344 -0.06 24.95 -4.36
CA GLY A 344 -0.82 25.94 -5.13
C GLY A 344 -1.52 27.06 -4.35
N LEU A 345 -1.10 27.40 -3.13
CA LEU A 345 -1.83 28.38 -2.29
C LEU A 345 -0.94 29.17 -1.31
N VAL A 346 0.36 29.38 -1.59
CA VAL A 346 1.26 30.08 -0.64
C VAL A 346 0.77 31.49 -0.30
N ASP A 347 0.33 32.25 -1.30
CA ASP A 347 -0.16 33.62 -1.10
C ASP A 347 -1.52 33.67 -0.41
N SER A 348 -2.43 32.74 -0.71
CA SER A 348 -3.74 32.66 -0.05
C SER A 348 -3.65 32.12 1.37
N ILE A 349 -2.77 31.14 1.63
CA ILE A 349 -2.51 30.62 2.97
C ILE A 349 -1.85 31.72 3.82
N ALA A 350 -0.89 32.46 3.26
CA ALA A 350 -0.32 33.63 3.94
C ALA A 350 -1.38 34.69 4.31
N ALA A 351 -2.39 34.88 3.46
CA ALA A 351 -3.49 35.81 3.72
C ALA A 351 -4.45 35.31 4.82
N GLU A 352 -4.79 34.02 4.82
CA GLU A 352 -5.72 33.39 5.77
C GLU A 352 -5.07 33.03 7.13
N LEU A 353 -3.73 33.00 7.20
CA LEU A 353 -3.01 32.66 8.42
C LEU A 353 -3.30 33.68 9.53
N LYS A 354 -3.69 33.17 10.71
CA LYS A 354 -3.90 33.99 11.91
C LYS A 354 -2.55 34.46 12.47
N GLU A 355 -2.55 35.63 13.10
CA GLU A 355 -1.36 36.18 13.77
C GLU A 355 -0.80 35.22 14.82
N GLY A 356 0.52 35.11 14.87
CA GLY A 356 1.25 34.19 15.74
C GLY A 356 1.19 32.72 15.34
N LYS A 357 0.73 32.38 14.12
CA LYS A 357 0.69 31.01 13.61
C LYS A 357 1.72 30.78 12.50
N SER A 358 2.04 29.52 12.27
CA SER A 358 2.88 29.08 11.16
C SER A 358 2.30 27.83 10.52
N GLU A 359 2.49 27.70 9.21
CA GLU A 359 2.06 26.56 8.41
C GLU A 359 3.18 26.15 7.44
N VAL A 360 3.26 24.87 7.12
CA VAL A 360 4.26 24.35 6.18
C VAL A 360 3.54 23.95 4.91
N VAL A 361 3.98 24.49 3.78
CA VAL A 361 3.39 24.28 2.46
C VAL A 361 4.46 23.82 1.48
N CYS A 362 4.06 23.11 0.42
CA CYS A 362 4.96 22.77 -0.67
C CYS A 362 4.72 23.66 -1.90
N GLU A 363 5.76 24.33 -2.39
CA GLU A 363 5.71 25.17 -3.59
C GLU A 363 6.94 24.94 -4.47
N LEU A 364 6.71 24.65 -5.76
CA LEU A 364 7.75 24.41 -6.77
C LEU A 364 8.83 23.40 -6.32
N GLY A 365 8.42 22.30 -5.69
CA GLY A 365 9.38 21.29 -5.20
C GLY A 365 10.19 21.73 -3.99
N LYS A 366 9.72 22.74 -3.25
CA LYS A 366 10.31 23.17 -1.98
C LYS A 366 9.28 23.19 -0.86
N LEU A 367 9.65 22.66 0.30
CA LEU A 367 8.89 22.93 1.52
C LEU A 367 9.21 24.34 2.01
N ILE A 368 8.18 25.13 2.23
CA ILE A 368 8.26 26.50 2.73
C ILE A 368 7.42 26.58 4.00
N LYS A 369 8.03 27.00 5.10
CA LYS A 369 7.32 27.39 6.31
C LYS A 369 6.89 28.84 6.19
N ILE A 370 5.60 29.08 6.13
CA ILE A 370 5.01 30.41 6.21
C ILE A 370 4.74 30.68 7.70
N SER A 371 5.24 31.79 8.24
CA SER A 371 4.91 32.23 9.60
C SER A 371 4.34 33.64 9.56
N LYS A 372 3.32 33.92 10.37
CA LYS A 372 2.80 35.27 10.56
C LYS A 372 3.02 35.67 12.01
N ASP A 373 3.78 36.73 12.24
CA ASP A 373 4.03 37.22 13.58
C ASP A 373 2.80 37.92 14.20
N LYS A 374 2.94 38.43 15.42
CA LYS A 374 1.84 39.13 16.13
C LYS A 374 1.59 40.54 15.59
N GLN A 375 2.43 41.01 14.69
CA GLN A 375 2.35 42.31 14.03
C GLN A 375 1.80 42.16 12.60
N GLY A 376 1.44 40.93 12.21
CA GLY A 376 0.89 40.61 10.89
C GLY A 376 1.93 40.42 9.79
N VAL A 377 3.23 40.47 10.10
CA VAL A 377 4.32 40.28 9.13
C VAL A 377 4.46 38.81 8.79
N VAL A 378 4.49 38.51 7.49
CA VAL A 378 4.64 37.15 6.97
C VAL A 378 6.10 36.86 6.61
N THR A 379 6.66 35.79 7.16
CA THR A 379 7.99 35.25 6.79
C THR A 379 7.85 33.92 6.06
N ARG A 380 8.80 33.63 5.16
CA ARG A 380 8.85 32.41 4.35
C ARG A 380 10.22 31.76 4.49
N ASP A 381 10.28 30.63 5.18
CA ASP A 381 11.52 29.88 5.39
C ASP A 381 11.53 28.61 4.54
N VAL A 382 12.47 28.49 3.62
CA VAL A 382 12.64 27.26 2.82
C VAL A 382 13.25 26.17 3.70
N LEU A 383 12.49 25.09 3.91
CA LEU A 383 12.87 23.95 4.73
C LEU A 383 13.68 22.90 3.97
N THR A 384 13.42 22.72 2.66
CA THR A 384 14.17 21.80 1.79
C THR A 384 15.29 22.57 1.10
N LYS A 385 16.51 22.44 1.61
CA LYS A 385 17.72 23.10 1.10
C LYS A 385 18.45 22.24 0.09
N GLN A 386 18.38 20.93 0.24
CA GLN A 386 18.99 19.94 -0.64
C GLN A 386 17.93 18.97 -1.14
N TRP A 387 18.13 18.37 -2.31
CA TRP A 387 17.20 17.37 -2.85
C TRP A 387 17.02 16.19 -1.89
N THR A 388 18.07 15.83 -1.13
CA THR A 388 18.01 14.74 -0.15
C THR A 388 17.00 14.99 0.95
N ASP A 389 16.61 16.24 1.21
CA ASP A 389 15.60 16.59 2.23
C ASP A 389 14.21 16.03 1.87
N TRP A 390 14.01 15.71 0.59
CA TRP A 390 12.81 15.05 0.10
C TRP A 390 12.78 13.54 0.37
N VAL A 391 13.92 12.91 0.60
CA VAL A 391 14.03 11.47 0.75
C VAL A 391 13.97 11.08 2.23
N ASP A 392 12.91 10.38 2.62
CA ASP A 392 12.77 9.81 3.96
C ASP A 392 13.35 8.39 4.02
N TYR A 393 13.23 7.66 2.92
CA TYR A 393 13.69 6.27 2.79
C TYR A 393 14.07 5.97 1.35
N TRP A 394 15.09 5.17 1.14
CA TRP A 394 15.33 4.51 -0.14
C TRP A 394 15.91 3.11 0.04
N ALA A 395 15.68 2.25 -0.94
CA ALA A 395 16.11 0.86 -0.95
C ALA A 395 16.54 0.38 -2.33
N VAL A 396 17.34 -0.68 -2.33
CA VAL A 396 17.93 -1.29 -3.52
C VAL A 396 17.68 -2.80 -3.49
N ASP A 397 17.23 -3.29 -4.64
CA ASP A 397 17.20 -4.68 -5.04
C ASP A 397 18.27 -4.86 -6.13
N PHE A 398 19.31 -5.65 -5.86
CA PHE A 398 20.44 -5.81 -6.77
C PHE A 398 20.14 -6.79 -7.91
N ASN A 399 19.04 -7.53 -7.83
CA ASN A 399 18.60 -8.46 -8.86
C ASN A 399 17.06 -8.54 -8.92
N TYR A 400 16.44 -7.49 -9.44
CA TYR A 400 14.98 -7.35 -9.49
C TYR A 400 14.30 -8.50 -10.23
N GLU A 401 14.96 -9.08 -11.24
CA GLU A 401 14.39 -10.19 -12.01
C GLU A 401 14.49 -11.55 -11.29
N SER A 402 15.08 -11.60 -10.09
CA SER A 402 15.26 -12.83 -9.31
C SER A 402 13.93 -13.53 -8.99
N ARG A 403 12.85 -12.78 -8.82
CA ARG A 403 11.57 -13.31 -8.35
C ARG A 403 10.37 -12.75 -9.11
N LYS A 404 9.81 -13.58 -9.98
CA LYS A 404 8.58 -13.26 -10.72
C LYS A 404 7.38 -13.12 -9.77
N GLU A 405 6.55 -12.11 -10.03
CA GLU A 405 5.25 -11.99 -9.36
C GLU A 405 4.25 -12.95 -10.01
N ILE A 406 3.94 -14.03 -9.29
CA ILE A 406 3.02 -15.06 -9.77
C ILE A 406 1.71 -14.96 -9.00
N ILE A 407 0.62 -14.79 -9.74
CA ILE A 407 -0.74 -14.84 -9.21
C ILE A 407 -1.40 -16.17 -9.57
N LYS A 408 -2.35 -16.60 -8.75
CA LYS A 408 -3.24 -17.73 -9.06
C LYS A 408 -4.55 -17.17 -9.59
N VAL A 409 -4.91 -17.57 -10.81
CA VAL A 409 -6.17 -17.18 -11.45
C VAL A 409 -6.95 -18.42 -11.83
N GLU A 410 -8.27 -18.33 -11.73
CA GLU A 410 -9.17 -19.40 -12.11
C GLU A 410 -9.09 -19.65 -13.64
N ARG A 411 -8.88 -20.89 -14.05
CA ARG A 411 -8.82 -21.32 -15.44
C ARG A 411 -10.16 -20.99 -16.11
N GLY A 412 -10.11 -20.25 -17.22
CA GLY A 412 -11.30 -19.79 -17.94
C GLY A 412 -11.74 -18.36 -17.61
N THR A 413 -11.15 -17.70 -16.60
CA THR A 413 -11.27 -16.25 -16.46
C THR A 413 -10.38 -15.57 -17.51
N GLY A 414 -10.99 -15.28 -18.66
CA GLY A 414 -10.39 -14.52 -19.75
C GLY A 414 -10.05 -13.10 -19.30
N LEU A 415 -8.88 -12.93 -18.70
CA LEU A 415 -8.19 -11.64 -18.58
C LEU A 415 -7.32 -11.35 -19.83
N SER A 416 -7.56 -12.05 -20.93
CA SER A 416 -7.35 -11.50 -22.27
C SER A 416 -8.45 -10.48 -22.52
N GLY A 417 -8.07 -9.25 -22.89
CA GLY A 417 -8.98 -8.10 -23.04
C GLY A 417 -10.39 -8.43 -23.55
N VAL A 418 -11.38 -7.92 -22.81
CA VAL A 418 -12.79 -7.73 -23.19
C VAL A 418 -13.37 -8.77 -24.15
N GLN A 419 -13.95 -9.83 -23.61
CA GLN A 419 -15.15 -10.47 -24.18
C GLN A 419 -15.84 -11.34 -23.10
N GLY A 420 -16.98 -10.88 -22.57
CA GLY A 420 -17.82 -11.70 -21.68
C GLY A 420 -18.79 -10.89 -20.82
N HIS A 421 -20.07 -11.25 -20.89
CA HIS A 421 -21.26 -10.59 -20.32
C HIS A 421 -21.21 -10.20 -18.83
N LEU A 422 -21.80 -9.03 -18.49
CA LEU A 422 -22.40 -8.74 -17.18
C LEU A 422 -23.92 -8.89 -17.30
N PRO A 423 -24.55 -9.79 -16.52
CA PRO A 423 -25.79 -9.40 -15.87
C PRO A 423 -25.96 -9.98 -14.46
N GLY A 424 -26.50 -9.15 -13.56
CA GLY A 424 -26.74 -9.48 -12.16
C GLY A 424 -27.72 -10.61 -11.96
N LEU A 425 -27.26 -11.60 -11.20
CA LEU A 425 -28.00 -12.51 -10.30
C LEU A 425 -26.92 -13.39 -9.67
N GLU A 426 -26.43 -12.98 -8.49
CA GLU A 426 -25.72 -13.91 -7.60
C GLU A 426 -26.74 -14.94 -7.10
N PRO A 427 -26.58 -16.26 -7.36
CA PRO A 427 -27.20 -17.24 -6.49
C PRO A 427 -26.39 -17.35 -5.21
N ALA A 428 -27.12 -17.34 -4.11
CA ALA A 428 -26.64 -17.43 -2.74
C ALA A 428 -25.49 -18.45 -2.53
N GLN A 429 -24.54 -18.04 -1.68
CA GLN A 429 -23.66 -18.89 -0.87
C GLN A 429 -23.45 -20.30 -1.42
N ARG A 430 -22.58 -20.42 -2.43
CA ARG A 430 -21.87 -21.68 -2.61
C ARG A 430 -20.77 -21.75 -1.57
N GLU A 431 -20.85 -22.73 -0.68
CA GLU A 431 -19.69 -23.24 0.04
C GLU A 431 -18.57 -23.46 -0.99
N LEU A 432 -17.43 -22.82 -0.74
CA LEU A 432 -16.29 -22.75 -1.63
C LEU A 432 -15.46 -24.03 -1.54
N ASP A 433 -16.09 -25.19 -1.78
CA ASP A 433 -15.38 -26.43 -2.06
C ASP A 433 -15.01 -26.45 -3.55
N LEU A 434 -14.02 -25.62 -3.93
CA LEU A 434 -13.43 -25.62 -5.26
C LEU A 434 -12.19 -26.51 -5.26
N PRO A 435 -12.13 -27.58 -6.08
CA PRO A 435 -10.96 -28.44 -6.17
C PRO A 435 -9.75 -27.68 -6.74
N ALA A 436 -8.55 -27.98 -6.23
CA ALA A 436 -7.29 -27.30 -6.56
C ALA A 436 -6.89 -27.27 -8.05
N ASN A 437 -7.60 -28.00 -8.92
CA ASN A 437 -7.32 -28.10 -10.36
C ASN A 437 -7.86 -26.93 -11.20
N ASP A 438 -8.66 -26.02 -10.61
CA ASP A 438 -9.28 -24.91 -11.34
C ASP A 438 -8.44 -23.63 -11.35
N PHE A 439 -7.22 -23.64 -10.80
CA PHE A 439 -6.33 -22.47 -10.81
C PHE A 439 -5.09 -22.70 -11.68
N GLU A 440 -4.62 -21.65 -12.32
CA GLU A 440 -3.31 -21.61 -12.96
C GLU A 440 -2.47 -20.47 -12.43
N GLU A 441 -1.18 -20.75 -12.30
CA GLU A 441 -0.17 -19.76 -11.94
C GLU A 441 0.17 -18.95 -13.20
N ARG A 442 -0.12 -17.65 -13.16
CA ARG A 442 0.27 -16.71 -14.21
C ARG A 442 1.26 -15.72 -13.66
N TRP A 443 2.35 -15.55 -14.39
CA TRP A 443 3.22 -14.41 -14.19
C TRP A 443 2.47 -13.14 -14.61
N THR A 444 2.47 -12.12 -13.76
CA THR A 444 1.81 -10.84 -14.04
C THR A 444 2.57 -10.00 -15.09
N GLY A 445 3.82 -10.37 -15.39
CA GLY A 445 4.76 -9.54 -16.13
C GLY A 445 5.63 -8.66 -15.24
N ALA A 446 5.35 -8.60 -13.93
CA ALA A 446 6.13 -7.86 -12.95
C ALA A 446 7.00 -8.79 -12.09
N TYR A 447 7.98 -8.21 -11.39
CA TYR A 447 8.81 -8.93 -10.43
C TYR A 447 8.58 -8.38 -9.02
N ILE A 448 8.84 -9.20 -8.01
CA ILE A 448 8.68 -8.81 -6.61
C ILE A 448 9.96 -8.09 -6.19
N PHE A 449 9.82 -6.83 -5.78
CA PHE A 449 10.94 -6.07 -5.23
C PHE A 449 11.45 -6.71 -3.92
N GLU A 450 12.71 -7.14 -3.92
CA GLU A 450 13.39 -7.67 -2.75
C GLU A 450 14.30 -6.60 -2.15
N ASN A 451 13.99 -6.19 -0.92
CA ASN A 451 14.75 -5.16 -0.22
C ASN A 451 16.06 -5.74 0.34
N GLU A 452 17.12 -5.68 -0.46
CA GLU A 452 18.46 -6.16 -0.09
C GLU A 452 19.25 -5.12 0.72
N TRP A 453 19.14 -3.85 0.35
CA TRP A 453 19.77 -2.73 1.05
C TRP A 453 18.82 -1.54 1.18
N GLN A 454 18.95 -0.76 2.27
CA GLN A 454 18.13 0.44 2.49
C GLN A 454 18.84 1.48 3.35
N SER A 455 18.44 2.75 3.21
CA SER A 455 18.83 3.87 4.04
C SER A 455 17.63 4.79 4.28
N PHE A 456 17.59 5.45 5.44
CA PHE A 456 16.43 6.23 5.88
C PHE A 456 16.79 7.24 6.96
N ARG A 457 15.93 8.24 7.13
CA ARG A 457 16.03 9.21 8.22
C ARG A 457 15.28 8.75 9.46
N THR A 458 15.76 9.18 10.63
CA THR A 458 15.08 9.00 11.92
C THR A 458 14.95 10.33 12.65
N ARG A 459 14.20 10.35 13.76
CA ARG A 459 14.13 11.55 14.61
C ARG A 459 15.47 11.91 15.25
N GLN A 460 16.34 10.92 15.47
CA GLN A 460 17.60 11.06 16.20
C GLN A 460 18.78 11.26 15.25
N CYS A 461 18.80 10.53 14.13
CA CYS A 461 19.76 10.68 13.04
C CYS A 461 19.01 11.14 11.80
N ARG A 462 19.27 12.37 11.35
CA ARG A 462 18.65 12.91 10.14
C ARG A 462 19.47 12.64 8.89
N ASP A 463 20.69 12.12 8.99
CA ASP A 463 21.53 11.89 7.82
C ASP A 463 20.99 10.72 6.99
N LEU A 464 21.21 10.80 5.69
CA LEU A 464 20.81 9.76 4.74
C LEU A 464 22.07 9.26 4.03
N GLU A 465 22.36 7.98 4.17
CA GLU A 465 23.42 7.33 3.40
C GLU A 465 22.99 7.27 1.94
N LEU A 466 23.78 7.86 1.04
CA LEU A 466 23.47 7.99 -0.39
C LEU A 466 24.17 6.92 -1.24
N THR A 467 25.00 6.08 -0.63
CA THR A 467 25.73 5.00 -1.31
C THR A 467 25.50 3.70 -0.60
N THR A 468 25.23 2.63 -1.34
CA THR A 468 25.05 1.31 -0.73
C THR A 468 26.35 0.75 -0.19
N ALA A 469 26.23 -0.25 0.69
CA ALA A 469 27.32 -1.19 0.90
C ALA A 469 27.69 -1.89 -0.42
N SER A 470 28.94 -2.35 -0.54
CA SER A 470 29.38 -3.12 -1.72
C SER A 470 28.58 -4.41 -1.83
N HIS A 471 28.07 -4.68 -3.04
CA HIS A 471 27.39 -5.92 -3.38
C HIS A 471 28.24 -6.67 -4.43
N THR A 472 28.54 -7.94 -4.15
CA THR A 472 29.30 -8.82 -5.04
C THR A 472 28.38 -9.86 -5.67
N TYR A 473 28.28 -9.85 -6.99
CA TYR A 473 27.49 -10.82 -7.73
C TYR A 473 28.18 -12.18 -7.77
N PRO A 474 27.42 -13.29 -7.72
CA PRO A 474 28.01 -14.63 -7.72
C PRO A 474 28.60 -15.04 -9.09
N LYS A 475 28.16 -14.40 -10.19
CA LYS A 475 28.58 -14.72 -11.55
C LYS A 475 28.62 -13.46 -12.42
N PRO A 476 29.48 -13.41 -13.46
CA PRO A 476 29.37 -12.42 -14.51
C PRO A 476 28.02 -12.50 -15.22
N GLY A 477 27.44 -11.37 -15.60
CA GLY A 477 26.16 -11.37 -16.28
C GLY A 477 25.52 -9.99 -16.42
N ARG A 478 24.34 -9.99 -17.03
CA ARG A 478 23.44 -8.84 -17.04
C ARG A 478 22.45 -8.97 -15.90
N TYR A 479 22.26 -7.88 -15.17
CA TYR A 479 21.35 -7.78 -14.05
C TYR A 479 20.51 -6.51 -14.18
N ILE A 480 19.35 -6.49 -13.54
CA ILE A 480 18.53 -5.29 -13.40
C ILE A 480 18.48 -4.95 -11.91
N ILE A 481 19.04 -3.81 -11.55
CA ILE A 481 18.92 -3.24 -10.20
C ILE A 481 17.61 -2.45 -10.16
N ALA A 482 16.79 -2.65 -9.13
CA ALA A 482 15.68 -1.76 -8.83
C ALA A 482 16.03 -0.85 -7.66
N VAL A 483 15.80 0.45 -7.82
CA VAL A 483 16.00 1.44 -6.77
C VAL A 483 14.68 2.12 -6.46
N LYS A 484 14.32 2.11 -5.19
CA LYS A 484 13.04 2.58 -4.68
C LYS A 484 13.26 3.73 -3.70
N VAL A 485 12.62 4.87 -3.93
CA VAL A 485 12.68 6.06 -3.08
C VAL A 485 11.27 6.36 -2.56
N ILE A 486 11.18 6.55 -1.25
CA ILE A 486 10.00 7.03 -0.56
C ILE A 486 10.28 8.45 -0.07
N ASP A 487 9.45 9.39 -0.52
CA ASP A 487 9.58 10.78 -0.12
C ASP A 487 9.00 11.05 1.28
N ILE A 488 9.21 12.28 1.78
CA ILE A 488 8.68 12.76 3.08
C ILE A 488 7.15 12.82 3.16
N PHE A 489 6.45 12.77 2.02
CA PHE A 489 5.00 12.65 1.92
C PHE A 489 4.56 11.19 1.74
N GLY A 490 5.50 10.25 1.79
CA GLY A 490 5.29 8.84 1.57
C GLY A 490 4.85 8.45 0.16
N ASN A 491 5.08 9.28 -0.85
CA ASN A 491 4.96 8.83 -2.23
C ASN A 491 6.14 7.94 -2.58
N ASP A 492 5.86 6.93 -3.38
CA ASP A 492 6.78 5.87 -3.73
C ASP A 492 7.17 6.03 -5.20
N THR A 493 8.46 6.09 -5.47
CA THR A 493 9.03 6.19 -6.82
C THR A 493 10.05 5.06 -6.97
N MET A 494 10.08 4.41 -8.13
CA MET A 494 11.04 3.35 -8.40
C MET A 494 11.65 3.55 -9.79
N THR A 495 12.93 3.23 -9.93
CA THR A 495 13.67 3.21 -11.19
C THR A 495 14.35 1.85 -11.37
N LEU A 496 14.49 1.41 -12.62
CA LEU A 496 15.16 0.17 -12.98
C LEU A 496 16.44 0.51 -13.76
N LEU A 497 17.56 -0.06 -13.32
CA LEU A 497 18.89 0.19 -13.85
C LEU A 497 19.50 -1.12 -14.37
N PRO A 498 19.49 -1.35 -15.70
CA PRO A 498 20.20 -2.46 -16.30
C PRO A 498 21.72 -2.26 -16.18
N ILE A 499 22.42 -3.30 -15.74
CA ILE A 499 23.88 -3.30 -15.59
C ILE A 499 24.50 -4.56 -16.17
N THR A 500 25.80 -4.51 -16.44
CA THR A 500 26.61 -5.68 -16.78
C THR A 500 27.79 -5.73 -15.83
N VAL A 501 28.01 -6.90 -15.22
CA VAL A 501 29.02 -7.14 -14.20
C VAL A 501 29.92 -8.27 -14.66
N GLY A 502 31.24 -8.16 -14.42
CA GLY A 502 32.26 -9.14 -14.79
C GLY A 502 33.01 -8.86 -16.09
#